data_AF-A0A926VM44-F1
#
_entry.id   AF-A0A926VM44-F1
#
_cell.length_a   1.000
_cell.length_b   1.000
_cell.length_c   1.000
_cell.angle_alpha   90.00
_cell.angle_beta   90.00
_cell.angle_gamma   90.00
#
_symmetry.space_group_name_H-M   'P 1'
#
loop_
_entity.id
_entity.type
_entity.pdbx_description
1 polymer ?
#
loop_
_entity_poly.entity_id
_entity_poly.type
_entity_poly.pdbx_seq_one_letter_code
_entity_poly.pdbx_strand_id
1 'polypeptide(L)' 'MNSRNQETKGTLVTRRDDPGYAQVSGYIPKELALRFKVACTEDETTQSEGLEEAVQLWLEKRERTKHNRSGGS' A
#
# COMPACT_ATOMS: atom_id res chain seq x y z
N MET A 1 42.96 12.67 -25.27
CA MET A 1 41.94 11.65 -25.60
C MET A 1 40.82 11.74 -24.57
N ASN A 2 39.64 12.24 -24.95
CA ASN A 2 38.44 12.12 -24.13
C ASN A 2 37.91 10.68 -24.22
N SER A 3 37.31 10.17 -23.14
CA SER A 3 35.94 9.61 -23.15
C SER A 3 35.69 8.53 -22.10
N ARG A 4 34.57 8.74 -21.38
CA ARG A 4 33.73 7.79 -20.63
C ARG A 4 34.17 7.46 -19.19
N ASN A 5 33.99 8.44 -18.30
CA ASN A 5 33.39 8.12 -17.01
C ASN A 5 31.93 7.72 -17.27
N GLN A 6 31.62 6.43 -17.15
CA GLN A 6 30.25 5.95 -17.08
C GLN A 6 29.66 6.40 -15.74
N GLU A 7 28.90 7.49 -15.78
CA GLU A 7 27.98 7.84 -14.71
C GLU A 7 26.78 6.89 -14.81
N THR A 8 26.82 5.78 -14.06
CA THR A 8 25.62 4.97 -13.83
C THR A 8 24.65 5.82 -13.03
N LYS A 9 23.75 6.50 -13.74
CA LYS A 9 22.52 7.05 -13.16
C LYS A 9 21.77 5.88 -12.52
N GLY A 10 21.97 5.69 -11.23
CA GLY A 10 21.04 4.93 -10.41
C GLY A 10 19.71 5.66 -10.46
N THR A 11 18.85 5.28 -11.40
CA THR A 11 17.45 5.66 -11.36
C THR A 11 16.93 5.13 -10.04
N LEU A 12 16.71 6.03 -9.08
CA LEU A 12 16.00 5.72 -7.85
C LEU A 12 14.64 5.18 -8.29
N VAL A 13 14.47 3.87 -8.32
CA VAL A 13 13.19 3.22 -8.60
C VAL A 13 12.27 3.68 -7.49
N THR A 14 11.45 4.69 -7.80
CA THR A 14 10.38 5.09 -6.89
C THR A 14 9.40 3.93 -6.82
N ARG A 15 8.68 3.77 -5.70
CA ARG A 15 7.66 2.70 -5.53
C ARG A 15 6.59 2.66 -6.65
N ARG A 16 6.54 3.68 -7.51
CA ARG A 16 5.69 3.78 -8.69
C ARG A 16 6.24 3.04 -9.93
N ASP A 17 7.56 2.85 -10.00
CA ASP A 17 8.28 2.22 -11.11
C ASP A 17 8.69 0.78 -10.78
N ASP A 18 8.43 0.34 -9.54
CA ASP A 18 8.72 -1.02 -9.09
C ASP A 18 7.58 -1.98 -9.49
N PRO A 19 7.86 -3.08 -10.21
CA PRO A 19 6.83 -4.02 -10.66
C PRO A 19 6.19 -4.83 -9.53
N GLY A 20 6.77 -4.81 -8.32
CA GLY A 20 6.21 -5.43 -7.13
C GLY A 20 5.16 -4.58 -6.40
N TYR A 21 5.01 -3.30 -6.75
CA TYR A 21 4.04 -2.40 -6.14
C TYR A 21 2.94 -1.99 -7.12
N ALA A 22 1.69 -2.06 -6.64
CA ALA A 22 0.52 -1.60 -7.39
C ALA A 22 -0.13 -0.42 -6.66
N GLN A 23 -0.53 0.61 -7.42
CA GLN A 23 -1.26 1.74 -6.86
C GLN A 23 -2.74 1.37 -6.66
N VAL A 24 -3.21 1.44 -5.41
CA VAL A 24 -4.64 1.32 -5.07
C VAL A 24 -5.22 2.73 -4.93
N SER A 25 -6.28 3.04 -5.68
CA SER A 25 -6.94 4.36 -5.65
C SER A 25 -8.44 4.23 -5.39
N GLY A 26 -9.01 5.13 -4.59
CA GLY A 26 -10.43 5.16 -4.28
C GLY A 26 -10.84 6.41 -3.49
N TYR A 27 -12.13 6.71 -3.48
CA TYR A 27 -12.68 7.82 -2.70
C TYR A 27 -13.23 7.29 -1.38
N ILE A 28 -12.82 7.92 -0.28
CA ILE A 28 -13.34 7.67 1.06
C ILE A 28 -13.88 8.96 1.68
N PRO A 29 -14.78 8.89 2.67
CA PRO A 29 -15.24 10.06 3.39
C PRO A 29 -14.06 10.85 3.97
N LYS A 30 -14.13 12.19 3.88
CA LYS A 30 -13.07 13.09 4.34
C LYS A 30 -12.69 12.87 5.80
N GLU A 31 -13.68 12.62 6.65
CA GLU A 31 -13.46 12.32 8.07
C GLU A 31 -12.65 11.04 8.26
N LEU A 32 -12.94 10.00 7.48
CA LEU A 32 -12.19 8.74 7.53
C LEU A 32 -10.75 8.93 7.08
N ALA A 33 -10.53 9.68 5.99
CA ALA A 33 -9.19 10.02 5.52
C ALA A 33 -8.38 10.82 6.56
N LEU A 34 -9.03 11.73 7.28
CA LEU A 34 -8.39 12.51 8.32
C LEU A 34 -7.99 11.63 9.50
N ARG A 35 -8.91 10.81 10.00
CA ARG A 35 -8.64 9.88 11.10
C ARG A 35 -7.53 8.89 10.77
N PHE A 36 -7.52 8.39 9.54
CA PHE A 36 -6.45 7.51 9.05
C PHE A 36 -5.08 8.21 9.08
N LYS A 37 -4.99 9.45 8.60
CA LYS A 37 -3.73 10.21 8.62
C LYS A 37 -3.25 10.51 10.05
N VAL A 38 -4.19 10.83 10.94
CA VAL A 38 -3.88 11.07 12.36
C VAL A 38 -3.34 9.80 12.99
N ALA A 39 -4.01 8.66 12.81
CA ALA A 39 -3.54 7.37 13.31
C ALA A 39 -2.14 7.01 12.77
N CYS A 40 -1.90 7.15 11.47
CA CYS A 40 -0.55 6.94 10.92
C CYS A 40 0.51 7.85 11.58
N THR A 41 0.14 9.07 11.95
CA THR A 41 1.06 9.99 12.63
C THR A 41 1.29 9.59 14.08
N GLU A 42 0.25 9.15 14.78
CA GLU A 42 0.33 8.68 16.17
C GLU A 42 1.17 7.40 16.31
N ASP A 43 1.02 6.47 15.36
CA ASP A 43 1.75 5.20 15.32
C ASP A 43 3.13 5.29 14.64
N GLU A 44 3.59 6.48 14.24
CA GLU A 44 4.83 6.70 13.50
C GLU A 44 4.95 5.84 12.21
N THR A 45 3.82 5.50 11.60
CA THR A 45 3.73 4.67 10.39
C THR A 45 3.51 5.52 9.14
N THR A 46 3.95 5.01 7.99
CA THR A 46 3.65 5.69 6.73
C THR A 46 2.22 5.39 6.26
N GLN A 47 1.61 6.32 5.53
CA GLN A 47 0.29 6.11 4.90
C GLN A 47 0.27 4.86 4.00
N SER A 48 1.41 4.48 3.41
CA SER A 48 1.51 3.24 2.61
C SER A 48 1.40 2.00 3.47
N GLU A 49 2.06 1.96 4.63
CA GLU A 49 2.00 0.83 5.58
C GLU A 49 0.59 0.70 6.18
N GLY A 50 0.00 1.81 6.62
CA GLY A 50 -1.38 1.78 7.11
C GLY A 50 -2.38 1.35 6.05
N LEU A 51 -2.14 1.68 4.77
CA LEU A 51 -2.99 1.25 3.67
C LEU A 51 -2.82 -0.24 3.39
N GLU A 52 -1.59 -0.75 3.42
CA GLU A 52 -1.28 -2.17 3.27
C GLU A 52 -1.97 -3.01 4.35
N GLU A 53 -1.86 -2.61 5.62
CA GLU A 53 -2.53 -3.27 6.73
C GLU A 53 -4.06 -3.24 6.57
N ALA A 54 -4.63 -2.07 6.25
CA ALA A 54 -6.07 -1.94 6.06
C ALA A 54 -6.60 -2.82 4.92
N VAL A 55 -5.86 -2.92 3.81
CA VAL A 55 -6.19 -3.79 2.68
C VAL A 55 -6.08 -5.26 3.06
N GLN A 56 -5.02 -5.66 3.79
CA GLN A 56 -4.84 -7.02 4.26
C GLN A 56 -5.95 -7.46 5.21
N LEU A 57 -6.31 -6.61 6.19
CA LEU A 57 -7.41 -6.86 7.13
C LEU A 57 -8.75 -6.99 6.40
N TRP A 58 -9.00 -6.15 5.38
CA TRP A 58 -10.21 -6.26 4.57
C TRP A 58 -10.27 -7.57 3.79
N LEU A 59 -9.16 -8.00 3.18
CA LEU A 59 -9.06 -9.28 2.48
C LEU A 59 -9.26 -10.46 3.44
N GLU A 60 -8.61 -10.47 4.60
CA GLU A 60 -8.78 -11.55 5.60
C GLU A 60 -10.24 -11.65 6.05
N LYS A 61 -10.87 -10.51 6.36
CA LYS A 61 -12.30 -10.46 6.70
C LYS A 61 -13.15 -11.04 5.58
N ARG A 62 -12.87 -10.69 4.33
CA ARG A 62 -13.60 -11.20 3.16
C ARG A 62 -13.46 -12.71 3.02
N GLU A 63 -12.26 -13.26 3.17
CA GLU A 63 -12.02 -14.70 3.06
C GLU A 63 -12.68 -15.47 4.21
N ARG A 64 -12.64 -14.93 5.44
CA ARG A 64 -13.40 -15.48 6.59
C ARG A 64 -14.91 -15.53 6.30
N THR A 65 -15.47 -14.47 5.70
CA THR A 65 -16.90 -14.44 5.35
C THR A 65 -17.28 -15.41 4.22
N LYS A 66 -16.36 -15.71 3.29
CA LYS A 66 -16.59 -16.76 2.27
C LYS A 66 -16.58 -18.16 2.88
N HIS A 67 -15.62 -18.43 3.76
CA HIS A 67 -15.51 -19.73 4.42
C HIS A 67 -16.77 -20.04 5.25
N ASN A 68 -17.28 -19.05 5.99
CA ASN A 68 -18.48 -19.23 6.80
C ASN A 68 -19.78 -19.43 6.00
N ARG A 69 -19.79 -19.09 4.70
CA ARG A 69 -20.94 -19.34 3.80
C ARG A 69 -20.87 -20.66 3.05
N SER A 70 -19.78 -21.43 3.21
CA SER A 70 -19.54 -22.67 2.47
C SER A 70 -19.61 -23.93 3.35
N GLY A 71 -19.85 -23.78 4.67
CA GLY A 71 -19.88 -24.87 5.65
C GLY A 71 -21.28 -25.30 6.11
N GLY A 72 -22.30 -25.13 5.26
CA GLY A 72 -23.64 -25.68 5.48
C GLY A 72 -23.94 -26.76 4.45
N SER A 73 -23.43 -27.96 4.66
CA SER A 73 -23.86 -29.19 3.98
C SER A 73 -23.73 -30.35 4.95
#